data_AF-A0A1A2H6H9-F1
#
_entry.id   AF-A0A1A2H6H9-F1
#
_cell.length_a   1.000
_cell.length_b   1.000
_cell.length_c   1.000
_cell.angle_alpha   90.00
_cell.angle_beta   90.00
_cell.angle_gamma   90.00
#
_symmetry.space_group_name_H-M   'P 1'
#
loop_
_entity.id
_entity.type
_entity.pdbx_description
1 polymer ?
#
loop_
_entity_poly.entity_id
_entity_poly.type
_entity_poly.pdbx_seq_one_letter_code
_entity_poly.pdbx_strand_id
1 'polypeptide(L)'
;MTINSGPNRFARYTAKPPLPGQTGPTQRLSALGEPPARASRDRRTRRTVDLPLATHRALDVWQRDAADRIGVARVTGQEVLSALIDQLLIDPKLSAQITRAIQARR
;
A
#
# COMPACT_ATOMS: atom_id res chain seq x y z
N MET A 1 -37.33 -15.01 41.42
CA MET A 1 -36.05 -15.20 40.71
C MET A 1 -35.75 -13.89 40.00
N THR A 2 -34.89 -13.08 40.61
CA THR A 2 -34.73 -11.64 40.30
C THR A 2 -33.65 -11.47 39.23
N ILE A 3 -33.99 -10.88 38.09
CA ILE A 3 -33.08 -10.61 36.97
C ILE A 3 -32.35 -9.29 37.24
N ASN A 4 -31.04 -9.37 37.48
CA ASN A 4 -30.15 -8.23 37.71
C ASN A 4 -29.72 -7.64 36.35
N SER A 5 -30.29 -6.50 35.97
CA SER A 5 -29.82 -5.69 34.82
C SER A 5 -28.54 -4.94 35.20
N GLY A 6 -27.41 -5.31 34.59
CA GLY A 6 -26.12 -4.62 34.77
C GLY A 6 -26.11 -3.19 34.23
N PRO A 7 -25.35 -2.26 34.82
CA PRO A 7 -25.38 -0.86 34.45
C PRO A 7 -24.56 -0.54 33.19
N ASN A 8 -25.16 0.34 32.39
CA ASN A 8 -24.72 0.95 31.14
C ASN A 8 -23.36 1.69 31.29
N ARG A 9 -22.29 1.17 30.67
CA ARG A 9 -20.89 1.64 30.83
C ARG A 9 -20.49 2.76 29.84
N PHE A 10 -21.43 3.62 29.46
CA PHE A 10 -21.17 4.75 28.55
C PHE A 10 -21.56 6.10 29.16
N ALA A 11 -21.29 6.28 30.45
CA ALA A 11 -21.47 7.55 31.13
C ALA A 11 -20.15 8.34 31.18
N ARG A 12 -20.12 9.44 30.41
CA ARG A 12 -19.48 10.73 30.73
C ARG A 12 -17.95 10.83 30.56
N TYR A 13 -17.52 11.03 29.32
CA TYR A 13 -16.43 11.97 29.03
C TYR A 13 -17.03 13.29 28.53
N THR A 14 -17.48 14.14 29.44
CA THR A 14 -17.75 15.55 29.12
C THR A 14 -16.46 16.34 29.36
N ALA A 15 -15.47 16.15 28.48
CA ALA A 15 -14.33 17.06 28.43
C ALA A 15 -14.85 18.40 27.90
N LYS A 16 -14.84 19.42 28.75
CA LYS A 16 -15.19 20.80 28.40
C LYS A 16 -14.14 21.29 27.38
N PRO A 17 -14.51 21.73 26.17
CA PRO A 17 -13.52 22.21 25.20
C PRO A 17 -12.84 23.48 25.75
N PRO A 18 -11.50 23.60 25.68
CA PRO A 18 -10.82 24.82 26.10
C PRO A 18 -11.19 25.97 25.16
N LEU A 19 -11.43 27.16 25.74
CA LEU A 19 -11.72 28.36 24.96
C LEU A 19 -10.50 28.75 24.10
N PRO A 20 -10.72 29.34 22.91
CA PRO A 20 -9.62 29.80 22.06
C PRO A 20 -8.84 30.91 22.78
N GLY A 21 -7.54 30.71 22.98
CA GLY A 21 -6.63 31.72 23.54
C GLY A 21 -5.88 31.33 24.82
N GLN A 22 -6.07 30.14 25.38
CA GLN A 22 -5.35 29.68 26.60
C GLN A 22 -4.29 28.59 26.37
N THR A 23 -3.80 28.43 25.14
CA THR A 23 -2.58 27.64 24.88
C THR A 23 -1.37 28.56 25.04
N GLY A 24 -0.78 28.58 26.24
CA GLY A 24 0.60 29.05 26.40
C GLY A 24 1.54 28.28 25.46
N PRO A 25 2.71 28.84 25.09
CA PRO A 25 3.58 28.22 24.10
C PRO A 25 4.02 26.85 24.61
N THR A 26 3.51 25.78 23.98
CA THR A 26 4.00 24.42 24.22
C THR A 26 5.39 24.35 23.62
N GLN A 27 6.41 24.61 24.44
CA GLN A 27 7.80 24.36 24.05
C GLN A 27 7.96 22.84 23.88
N ARG A 28 8.06 22.41 22.61
CA ARG A 28 8.52 21.07 22.28
C ARG A 28 9.92 20.91 22.82
N LEU A 29 10.07 20.04 23.82
CA LEU A 29 11.36 19.59 24.33
C LEU A 29 12.06 18.84 23.19
N SER A 30 12.93 19.52 22.45
CA SER A 30 13.84 18.91 21.47
C SER A 30 14.93 18.15 22.21
N ALA A 31 14.57 16.99 22.76
CA ALA A 31 15.53 16.05 23.33
C ALA A 31 16.33 15.42 22.18
N LEU A 32 17.60 15.82 22.09
CA LEU A 32 18.77 15.02 21.70
C LEU A 32 18.46 13.72 20.93
N GLY A 33 18.34 13.84 19.63
CA GLY A 33 18.38 12.72 18.70
C GLY A 33 19.04 13.21 17.42
N GLU A 34 20.22 12.70 17.13
CA GLU A 34 20.95 12.86 15.87
C GLU A 34 19.98 12.93 14.68
N PRO A 35 20.17 13.84 13.70
CA PRO A 35 19.38 13.80 12.50
C PRO A 35 19.59 12.40 11.91
N PRO A 36 18.53 11.60 11.68
CA PRO A 36 18.71 10.28 11.10
C PRO A 36 19.47 10.52 9.81
N ALA A 37 20.66 9.92 9.71
CA ALA A 37 21.48 9.92 8.52
C ALA A 37 20.51 9.75 7.36
N ARG A 38 20.48 10.73 6.43
CA ARG A 38 19.64 10.68 5.26
C ARG A 38 20.12 9.48 4.48
N ALA A 39 19.61 8.29 4.82
CA ALA A 39 19.74 7.10 4.02
C ALA A 39 19.31 7.56 2.65
N SER A 40 20.24 7.54 1.69
CA SER A 40 20.00 7.84 0.29
C SER A 40 18.82 6.97 -0.10
N ARG A 41 17.62 7.53 0.02
CA ARG A 41 16.37 6.81 -0.14
C ARG A 41 16.36 6.53 -1.63
N ASP A 42 16.71 5.29 -1.97
CA ASP A 42 16.68 4.76 -3.32
C ASP A 42 15.44 5.34 -4.01
N ARG A 43 15.66 6.20 -5.01
CA ARG A 43 14.63 7.12 -5.49
C ARG A 43 13.63 6.31 -6.30
N ARG A 44 12.67 5.71 -5.60
CA ARG A 44 11.63 4.88 -6.20
C ARG A 44 10.79 5.70 -7.15
N THR A 45 10.86 5.38 -8.43
CA THR A 45 10.02 6.01 -9.46
C THR A 45 8.73 5.23 -9.60
N ARG A 46 7.58 5.92 -9.56
CA ARG A 46 6.25 5.31 -9.73
C ARG A 46 5.87 5.29 -11.20
N ARG A 47 5.39 4.15 -11.69
CA ARG A 47 4.71 4.02 -12.99
C ARG A 47 3.30 3.50 -12.75
N THR A 48 2.32 4.12 -13.39
CA THR A 48 0.90 3.72 -13.36
C THR A 48 0.52 3.20 -14.74
N VAL A 49 -0.33 2.19 -14.79
CA VAL A 49 -0.84 1.61 -16.05
C VAL A 49 -2.36 1.58 -15.97
N ASP A 50 -3.00 2.19 -16.96
CA ASP A 50 -4.45 2.11 -17.12
C ASP A 50 -4.82 0.78 -17.76
N LEU A 51 -5.68 0.02 -17.06
CA LEU A 51 -6.16 -1.28 -17.50
C LEU A 51 -7.68 -1.26 -17.57
N PRO A 52 -8.30 -1.80 -18.64
CA PRO A 52 -9.73 -2.04 -18.66
C PRO A 52 -10.17 -2.89 -17.46
N LEU A 53 -11.39 -2.66 -16.95
CA LEU A 53 -11.93 -3.38 -15.79
C LEU A 53 -11.85 -4.91 -15.95
N ALA A 54 -12.14 -5.41 -17.15
CA ALA A 54 -12.05 -6.84 -17.47
C ALA A 54 -10.62 -7.37 -17.30
N THR A 55 -9.61 -6.63 -17.78
CA THR A 55 -8.19 -6.99 -17.65
C THR A 55 -7.74 -6.95 -16.20
N HIS A 56 -8.16 -5.94 -15.43
CA HIS A 56 -7.85 -5.86 -14.00
C HIS A 56 -8.44 -7.05 -13.22
N ARG A 57 -9.66 -7.48 -13.55
CA ARG A 57 -10.29 -8.65 -12.92
C ARG A 57 -9.60 -9.96 -13.29
N ALA A 58 -9.21 -10.12 -14.56
CA ALA A 58 -8.45 -11.28 -15.00
C ALA A 58 -7.10 -11.39 -14.26
N LEU A 59 -6.43 -10.25 -14.03
CA LEU A 59 -5.19 -10.20 -13.26
C LEU A 59 -5.40 -10.62 -11.79
N ASP A 60 -6.44 -10.11 -11.13
CA ASP A 60 -6.76 -10.45 -9.73
C ASP A 60 -7.00 -11.96 -9.54
N VAL A 61 -7.72 -12.59 -10.48
CA VAL A 61 -7.94 -14.04 -10.47
C VAL A 61 -6.62 -14.80 -10.65
N TRP A 62 -5.80 -14.39 -11.61
CA TRP A 62 -4.50 -15.01 -11.84
C TRP A 62 -3.58 -14.86 -10.61
N GLN A 63 -3.61 -13.73 -9.91
CA GLN A 63 -2.79 -13.50 -8.73
C GLN A 63 -3.12 -14.41 -7.56
N ARG A 64 -4.40 -14.71 -7.36
CA ARG A 64 -4.84 -15.69 -6.35
C ARG A 64 -4.32 -17.08 -6.68
N ASP A 65 -4.57 -17.54 -7.91
CA ASP A 65 -4.11 -18.83 -8.37
C ASP A 65 -2.56 -18.94 -8.37
N ALA A 66 -1.85 -17.88 -8.73
CA ALA A 66 -0.39 -17.82 -8.62
C ALA A 66 0.08 -17.93 -7.16
N ALA A 67 -0.59 -17.23 -6.24
CA ALA A 67 -0.28 -17.28 -4.82
C ALA A 67 -0.49 -18.69 -4.24
N ASP A 68 -1.59 -19.34 -4.61
CA ASP A 68 -1.91 -20.72 -4.23
C ASP A 68 -0.83 -21.69 -4.74
N ARG A 69 -0.38 -21.54 -5.99
CA ARG A 69 0.64 -22.40 -6.60
C ARG A 69 2.01 -22.29 -5.94
N ILE A 70 2.42 -21.10 -5.54
CA ILE A 70 3.73 -20.87 -4.91
C ILE A 70 3.68 -20.90 -3.38
N GLY A 71 2.49 -21.11 -2.80
CA GLY A 71 2.30 -21.26 -1.35
C GLY A 71 2.45 -19.97 -0.55
N VAL A 72 2.18 -18.81 -1.15
CA VAL A 72 2.24 -17.51 -0.45
C VAL A 72 0.85 -16.95 -0.18
N ALA A 73 0.74 -16.09 0.82
CA ALA A 73 -0.55 -15.51 1.21
C ALA A 73 -1.16 -14.59 0.13
N ARG A 74 -0.33 -13.91 -0.67
CA ARG A 74 -0.77 -13.04 -1.77
C ARG A 74 0.35 -12.77 -2.75
N VAL A 75 -0.01 -12.56 -4.00
CA VAL A 75 0.85 -11.97 -5.03
C VAL A 75 0.28 -10.60 -5.37
N THR A 76 1.04 -9.53 -5.18
CA THR A 76 0.57 -8.16 -5.43
C THR A 76 0.80 -7.73 -6.88
N GLY A 77 0.02 -6.77 -7.38
CA GLY A 77 0.22 -6.21 -8.74
C GLY A 77 1.60 -5.62 -8.95
N GLN A 78 2.19 -5.07 -7.89
CA GLN A 78 3.53 -4.53 -7.92
C GLN A 78 4.59 -5.62 -8.13
N GLU A 79 4.46 -6.77 -7.46
CA GLU A 79 5.38 -7.91 -7.64
C GLU A 79 5.29 -8.46 -9.05
N VAL A 80 4.07 -8.60 -9.58
CA VAL A 80 3.85 -9.05 -10.97
C VAL A 80 4.51 -8.10 -11.95
N LEU A 81 4.24 -6.79 -11.83
CA LEU A 81 4.80 -5.80 -12.74
C LEU A 81 6.32 -5.69 -12.62
N SER A 82 6.87 -5.78 -11.41
CA SER A 82 8.33 -5.78 -11.21
C SER A 82 8.97 -6.99 -11.88
N ALA A 83 8.45 -8.19 -11.61
CA ALA A 83 8.97 -9.42 -12.20
C ALA A 83 8.88 -9.42 -13.73
N LEU A 84 7.77 -8.92 -14.30
CA LEU A 84 7.62 -8.79 -15.74
C LEU A 84 8.63 -7.81 -16.35
N ILE A 85 8.91 -6.69 -15.68
CA ILE A 85 9.93 -5.73 -16.12
C ILE A 85 11.31 -6.36 -16.04
N ASP A 86 11.64 -7.02 -14.93
CA ASP A 86 12.93 -7.66 -14.74
C ASP A 86 13.17 -8.72 -15.83
N GLN A 87 12.18 -9.56 -16.12
CA GLN A 87 12.24 -10.54 -17.21
C GLN A 87 12.35 -9.88 -18.58
N LEU A 88 11.61 -8.81 -18.84
CA LEU A 88 11.67 -8.08 -20.11
C LEU A 88 13.07 -7.53 -20.40
N LEU A 89 13.80 -7.12 -19.37
CA LEU A 89 15.12 -6.52 -19.51
C LEU A 89 16.24 -7.55 -19.70
N ILE A 90 16.04 -8.82 -19.34
CA ILE A 90 17.07 -9.87 -19.43
C ILE A 90 16.77 -10.96 -20.47
N ASP A 91 15.50 -11.20 -20.81
CA ASP A 91 15.10 -12.22 -21.79
C ASP A 91 14.85 -11.59 -23.18
N PRO A 92 15.75 -11.78 -24.15
CA PRO A 92 15.59 -11.22 -25.50
C PRO A 92 14.37 -11.80 -26.23
N LYS A 93 13.94 -13.02 -25.89
CA LYS A 93 12.76 -13.65 -26.50
C LYS A 93 11.49 -12.96 -26.04
N LEU A 94 11.36 -12.69 -24.74
CA LEU A 94 10.23 -11.93 -24.20
C LEU A 94 10.21 -10.50 -24.78
N SER A 95 11.36 -9.84 -24.86
CA SER A 95 11.48 -8.51 -25.46
C SER A 95 10.99 -8.47 -26.91
N ALA A 96 11.40 -9.43 -27.73
CA ALA A 96 10.93 -9.54 -29.11
C ALA A 96 9.42 -9.79 -29.19
N GLN A 97 8.86 -10.64 -28.31
CA GLN A 97 7.43 -10.91 -28.26
C GLN A 97 6.62 -9.65 -27.91
N ILE A 98 7.03 -8.91 -26.87
CA ILE A 98 6.36 -7.67 -26.47
C ILE A 98 6.49 -6.62 -27.59
N THR A 99 7.66 -6.47 -28.21
CA THR A 99 7.86 -5.54 -29.33
C THR A 99 6.90 -5.84 -30.48
N ARG A 100 6.76 -7.10 -30.88
CA ARG A 100 5.81 -7.54 -31.90
C ARG A 100 4.35 -7.26 -31.50
N ALA A 101 4.00 -7.52 -30.24
CA ALA A 101 2.65 -7.27 -29.74
C ALA A 101 2.30 -5.78 -29.73
N ILE A 102 3.27 -4.90 -29.45
CA ILE A 102 3.11 -3.44 -29.54
C ILE A 102 2.93 -3.01 -31.00
N GLN A 103 3.74 -3.53 -31.92
CA GLN A 103 3.62 -3.23 -33.35
C GLN A 103 2.25 -3.63 -33.91
N ALA A 104 1.71 -4.78 -33.51
CA ALA A 104 0.42 -5.26 -33.99
C ALA A 104 -0.78 -4.41 -33.53
N ARG A 105 -0.61 -3.55 -32.52
CA ARG A 105 -1.66 -2.68 -31.96
C ARG A 105 -1.58 -1.23 -32.45
N ARG A 106 -0.51 -0.89 -33.17
CA ARG A 106 -0.22 0.46 -33.64
C ARG A 106 -0.54 0.58 -35.13
#